data_AF-A0A7J6TRN3-F1
#
_entry.id   AF-A0A7J6TRN3-F1
#
_cell.length_a   1.000
_cell.length_b   1.000
_cell.length_c   1.000
_cell.angle_alpha   90.00
_cell.angle_beta   90.00
_cell.angle_gamma   90.00
#
_symmetry.space_group_name_H-M   'P 1'
#
loop_
_entity.id
_entity.type
_entity.pdbx_description
1 polymer ?
#
loop_
_entity_poly.entity_id
_entity_poly.type
_entity_poly.pdbx_seq_one_letter_code
_entity_poly.pdbx_strand_id
1 'polypeptide(L)'
;GNEYIIRPGSQLAVYTWHGCCVELRGSTVQEYDATNATMPHYFSVASIIEQRRKRATELGTAMCPPPRVLVCGSSASGKSTLAYMLANFALRKHRRPIFVELDPRCTGSFRELPHLPGTINATILDSSCYEFDREPTATYKISQPPKDLNSFEAVQAGGTMDQLSNRLGRSLWYFYGYKHWTDNPQVYTWWCKVLAETVKSRLKHAAVQPSTGSGIEKMSGGPKNIARSGLIINAPAEPSTELLKTLISAFEVDIVLVLDDNELYQDLASHYGDDAAGDAARLRSDSSKLANDPVADMIYLDGLEAPEEETSKEPKVEVVSLPKSGGVVPTDAARMQWLNTNRVRDYFFGALRELNPHNVTVPLRTVTLCKLTQSTPPTVEVWKGDPAELKDSLLAVIVAPKLEDVFIGNMAGLVWVRSVTYGDAGLMLGGGDKNSSSNAVLQLLCPAPGPLISNYLLVGDINGLKYFEGT
;
A
#
# COMPACT_ATOMS: atom_id res chain seq x y z
N GLY A 1 15.05 -15.79 24.82
CA GLY A 1 14.02 -15.46 23.82
C GLY A 1 14.59 -14.46 22.84
N ASN A 2 13.95 -14.27 21.69
CA ASN A 2 14.25 -13.12 20.84
C ASN A 2 13.61 -11.88 21.47
N GLU A 3 14.34 -10.77 21.53
CA GLU A 3 13.82 -9.50 22.03
C GLU A 3 13.26 -8.67 20.86
N TYR A 4 12.10 -8.06 21.07
CA TYR A 4 11.43 -7.22 20.07
C TYR A 4 11.18 -5.83 20.67
N ILE A 5 11.70 -4.80 20.03
CA ILE A 5 11.56 -3.42 20.50
C ILE A 5 10.21 -2.85 20.06
N ILE A 6 9.34 -2.57 21.02
CA ILE A 6 8.06 -1.91 20.80
C ILE A 6 8.25 -0.40 20.96
N ARG A 7 7.81 0.38 19.97
CA ARG A 7 7.98 1.84 19.99
C ARG A 7 6.89 2.53 20.81
N PRO A 8 7.17 3.72 21.38
CA PRO A 8 6.14 4.56 21.98
C PRO A 8 4.95 4.75 21.03
N GLY A 9 3.72 4.73 21.57
CA GLY A 9 2.49 4.92 20.80
C GLY A 9 2.00 3.70 20.01
N SER A 10 2.75 2.60 19.99
CA SER A 10 2.33 1.33 19.37
C SER A 10 1.11 0.75 20.09
N GLN A 11 0.14 0.29 19.31
CA GLN A 11 -0.96 -0.56 19.78
C GLN A 11 -0.84 -1.88 19.03
N LEU A 12 -0.62 -2.96 19.76
CA LEU A 12 -0.41 -4.29 19.19
C LEU A 12 -1.11 -5.35 20.03
N ALA A 13 -1.38 -6.48 19.38
CA ALA A 13 -1.87 -7.67 20.05
C ALA A 13 -0.91 -8.83 19.75
N VAL A 14 -0.52 -9.56 20.79
CA VAL A 14 0.22 -10.81 20.65
C VAL A 14 -0.79 -11.95 20.76
N TYR A 15 -0.89 -12.77 19.73
CA TYR A 15 -1.80 -13.90 19.70
C TYR A 15 -1.02 -15.21 19.62
N THR A 16 -1.46 -16.23 20.38
CA THR A 16 -0.90 -17.57 20.36
C THR A 16 -1.98 -18.62 20.10
N TRP A 17 -1.65 -19.61 19.26
CA TRP A 17 -2.52 -20.75 18.97
C TRP A 17 -2.38 -21.88 20.00
N HIS A 18 -1.20 -22.00 20.64
CA HIS A 18 -0.84 -23.14 21.49
C HIS A 18 -0.46 -22.74 22.92
N GLY A 19 -0.63 -21.46 23.27
CA GLY A 19 -0.08 -20.89 24.51
C GLY A 19 1.33 -20.35 24.30
N CYS A 20 1.68 -19.29 25.05
CA CYS A 20 3.02 -18.74 25.09
C CYS A 20 3.24 -18.03 26.42
N CYS A 21 4.50 -17.82 26.79
CA CYS A 21 4.90 -16.90 27.84
C CYS A 21 5.62 -15.72 27.17
N VAL A 22 5.20 -14.50 27.49
CA VAL A 22 5.82 -13.27 27.00
C VAL A 22 6.30 -12.45 28.19
N GLU A 23 7.48 -11.86 28.06
CA GLU A 23 8.02 -10.93 29.04
C GLU A 23 7.99 -9.53 28.43
N LEU A 24 7.35 -8.59 29.11
CA LEU A 24 7.27 -7.20 28.70
C LEU A 24 8.15 -6.34 29.60
N ARG A 25 9.03 -5.52 29.00
CA ARG A 25 9.92 -4.60 29.71
C ARG A 25 9.68 -3.18 29.23
N GLY A 26 9.38 -2.27 30.16
CA GLY A 26 9.14 -0.85 29.88
C GLY A 26 7.80 -0.36 30.41
N SER A 27 7.48 0.90 30.14
CA SER A 27 6.22 1.52 30.56
C SER A 27 5.12 1.27 29.54
N THR A 28 3.99 0.73 29.99
CA THR A 28 2.76 0.55 29.20
C THR A 28 1.65 1.46 29.69
N VAL A 29 0.77 1.87 28.77
CA VAL A 29 -0.48 2.58 29.14
C VAL A 29 -1.55 1.58 29.56
N GLN A 30 -1.65 0.46 28.82
CA GLN A 30 -2.60 -0.60 29.07
C GLN A 30 -2.01 -1.93 28.60
N GLU A 31 -2.18 -2.97 29.41
CA GLU A 31 -1.86 -4.35 29.10
C GLU A 31 -2.94 -5.24 29.70
N TYR A 32 -3.39 -6.24 28.93
CA TYR A 32 -4.37 -7.21 29.39
C TYR A 32 -4.31 -8.45 28.51
N ASP A 33 -4.68 -9.58 29.10
CA ASP A 33 -4.91 -10.82 28.36
C ASP A 33 -6.39 -10.94 28.01
N ALA A 34 -6.69 -11.33 26.78
CA ALA A 34 -8.06 -11.56 26.32
C ALA A 34 -8.14 -12.76 25.40
N THR A 35 -9.23 -13.53 25.52
CA THR A 35 -9.57 -14.56 24.55
C THR A 35 -10.02 -13.91 23.25
N ASN A 36 -9.58 -14.46 22.12
CA ASN A 36 -9.93 -13.92 20.81
C ASN A 36 -10.63 -14.99 19.96
N ALA A 37 -11.96 -14.93 19.94
CA ALA A 37 -12.81 -15.81 19.13
C ALA A 37 -12.79 -15.48 17.63
N THR A 38 -12.20 -14.34 17.22
CA THR A 38 -12.19 -13.90 15.80
C THR A 38 -11.06 -14.52 14.98
N MET A 39 -9.95 -14.89 15.63
CA MET A 39 -8.78 -15.44 14.94
C MET A 39 -9.04 -16.72 14.14
N PRO A 40 -9.84 -17.71 14.63
CA PRO A 40 -10.22 -18.86 13.82
C PRO A 40 -10.91 -18.47 12.50
N HIS A 41 -11.83 -17.49 12.53
CA HIS A 41 -12.51 -17.01 11.32
C HIS A 41 -11.52 -16.42 10.30
N TYR A 42 -10.57 -15.59 10.76
CA TYR A 42 -9.54 -15.01 9.90
C TYR A 42 -8.61 -16.09 9.30
N PHE A 43 -8.28 -17.12 10.08
CA PHE A 43 -7.45 -18.24 9.63
C PHE A 43 -8.18 -19.13 8.61
N SER A 44 -9.48 -19.38 8.79
CA SER A 44 -10.30 -20.11 7.81
C SER A 44 -10.31 -19.40 6.46
N VAL A 45 -10.51 -18.08 6.45
CA VAL A 45 -10.43 -17.27 5.22
C VAL A 45 -9.05 -17.37 4.57
N ALA A 46 -7.97 -17.25 5.36
CA ALA A 46 -6.61 -17.40 4.84
C ALA A 46 -6.36 -18.77 4.20
N SER A 47 -6.95 -19.83 4.77
CA SER A 47 -6.84 -21.21 4.27
C SER A 47 -7.55 -21.37 2.91
N ILE A 48 -8.74 -20.79 2.75
CA ILE A 48 -9.48 -20.77 1.48
C ILE A 48 -8.70 -20.01 0.39
N ILE A 49 -8.17 -18.84 0.73
CA ILE A 49 -7.33 -18.06 -0.19
C ILE A 49 -6.11 -18.90 -0.63
N GLU A 50 -5.45 -19.60 0.28
CA GLU A 50 -4.32 -20.47 -0.08
C GLU A 50 -4.73 -21.64 -0.99
N GLN A 51 -5.88 -22.26 -0.77
CA GLN A 51 -6.41 -23.29 -1.68
C GLN A 51 -6.62 -22.73 -3.10
N ARG A 52 -7.19 -21.53 -3.24
CA ARG A 52 -7.32 -20.87 -4.55
C ARG A 52 -5.96 -20.62 -5.20
N ARG A 53 -4.94 -20.21 -4.44
CA ARG A 53 -3.56 -20.06 -4.95
C ARG A 53 -2.95 -21.39 -5.42
N LYS A 54 -3.22 -22.50 -4.72
CA LYS A 54 -2.78 -23.85 -5.14
C LYS A 54 -3.40 -24.24 -6.47
N ARG A 55 -4.73 -24.10 -6.61
CA ARG A 55 -5.44 -24.35 -7.86
C ARG A 55 -4.92 -23.49 -9.02
N ALA A 56 -4.69 -22.20 -8.78
CA ALA A 56 -4.07 -21.30 -9.77
C ALA A 56 -2.62 -21.71 -10.15
N THR A 57 -1.91 -22.35 -9.23
CA THR A 57 -0.56 -22.88 -9.46
C THR A 57 -0.60 -24.15 -10.32
N GLU A 58 -1.53 -25.06 -10.04
CA GLU A 58 -1.71 -26.36 -10.69
C GLU A 58 -2.33 -26.24 -12.09
N LEU A 59 -3.45 -25.51 -12.20
CA LEU A 59 -4.21 -25.33 -13.45
C LEU A 59 -3.67 -24.17 -14.32
N GLY A 60 -2.81 -23.32 -13.75
CA GLY A 60 -2.30 -22.12 -14.40
C GLY A 60 -3.24 -20.92 -14.29
N THR A 61 -2.64 -19.72 -14.22
CA THR A 61 -3.34 -18.47 -13.92
C THR A 61 -4.28 -17.97 -15.02
N ALA A 62 -4.19 -18.54 -16.22
CA ALA A 62 -5.08 -18.23 -17.34
C ALA A 62 -6.43 -18.96 -17.21
N MET A 63 -6.41 -20.22 -16.74
CA MET A 63 -7.62 -21.02 -16.52
C MET A 63 -8.21 -20.77 -15.13
N CYS A 64 -7.36 -20.66 -14.11
CA CYS A 64 -7.76 -20.40 -12.73
C CYS A 64 -7.01 -19.17 -12.21
N PRO A 65 -7.60 -17.96 -12.30
CA PRO A 65 -6.99 -16.75 -11.78
C PRO A 65 -6.67 -16.86 -10.28
N PRO A 66 -5.57 -16.26 -9.80
CA PRO A 66 -5.25 -16.21 -8.39
C PRO A 66 -6.27 -15.35 -7.62
N PRO A 67 -6.45 -15.57 -6.31
CA PRO A 67 -7.42 -14.80 -5.52
C PRO A 67 -7.02 -13.32 -5.37
N ARG A 68 -7.99 -12.44 -5.56
CA ARG A 68 -7.94 -10.99 -5.41
C ARG A 68 -8.96 -10.60 -4.35
N VAL A 69 -8.46 -10.29 -3.17
CA VAL A 69 -9.27 -10.13 -1.96
C VAL A 69 -9.36 -8.66 -1.58
N LEU A 70 -10.57 -8.12 -1.44
CA LEU A 70 -10.83 -6.77 -0.96
C LEU A 70 -11.34 -6.81 0.48
N VAL A 71 -10.74 -6.03 1.38
CA VAL A 71 -11.14 -5.91 2.78
C VAL A 71 -11.80 -4.55 3.00
N CYS A 72 -13.07 -4.54 3.38
CA CYS A 72 -13.87 -3.33 3.63
C CYS A 72 -14.71 -3.46 4.92
N GLY A 73 -15.50 -2.42 5.24
CA GLY A 73 -16.35 -2.35 6.43
C GLY A 73 -16.17 -1.08 7.24
N SER A 74 -16.84 -1.05 8.40
CA SER A 74 -16.99 0.12 9.28
C SER A 74 -15.68 0.79 9.68
N SER A 75 -15.77 2.07 10.08
CA SER A 75 -14.66 2.78 10.68
C SER A 75 -14.13 2.03 11.90
N ALA A 76 -12.81 1.94 12.03
CA ALA A 76 -12.15 1.23 13.13
C ALA A 76 -12.62 -0.23 13.34
N SER A 77 -12.96 -0.97 12.28
CA SER A 77 -13.32 -2.40 12.39
C SER A 77 -12.12 -3.37 12.34
N GLY A 78 -10.91 -2.87 12.06
CA GLY A 78 -9.68 -3.67 11.98
C GLY A 78 -9.26 -4.08 10.57
N LYS A 79 -9.80 -3.44 9.52
CA LYS A 79 -9.51 -3.73 8.09
C LYS A 79 -8.02 -3.89 7.79
N SER A 80 -7.20 -2.87 8.10
CA SER A 80 -5.77 -2.88 7.83
C SER A 80 -5.04 -4.01 8.57
N THR A 81 -5.45 -4.31 9.82
CA THR A 81 -4.91 -5.43 10.59
C THR A 81 -5.24 -6.77 9.94
N LEU A 82 -6.47 -6.98 9.49
CA LEU A 82 -6.85 -8.20 8.79
C LEU A 82 -6.13 -8.33 7.45
N ALA A 83 -6.13 -7.28 6.63
CA ALA A 83 -5.44 -7.27 5.34
C ALA A 83 -3.95 -7.64 5.50
N TYR A 84 -3.29 -7.05 6.50
CA TYR A 84 -1.91 -7.37 6.83
C TYR A 84 -1.72 -8.80 7.36
N MET A 85 -2.66 -9.30 8.17
CA MET A 85 -2.63 -10.68 8.65
C MET A 85 -2.76 -11.70 7.51
N LEU A 86 -3.67 -11.46 6.55
CA LEU A 86 -3.84 -12.29 5.35
C LEU A 86 -2.57 -12.30 4.47
N ALA A 87 -1.92 -11.14 4.32
CA ALA A 87 -0.63 -11.03 3.66
C ALA A 87 0.44 -11.86 4.38
N ASN A 88 0.54 -11.76 5.71
CA ASN A 88 1.49 -12.54 6.51
C ASN A 88 1.24 -14.05 6.43
N PHE A 89 -0.02 -14.49 6.43
CA PHE A 89 -0.32 -15.91 6.21
C PHE A 89 0.15 -16.40 4.84
N ALA A 90 0.01 -15.58 3.79
CA ALA A 90 0.51 -15.89 2.46
C ALA A 90 2.05 -16.05 2.47
N LEU A 91 2.77 -15.13 3.11
CA LEU A 91 4.24 -15.17 3.20
C LEU A 91 4.74 -16.41 3.95
N ARG A 92 4.05 -16.81 5.02
CA ARG A 92 4.33 -18.06 5.75
C ARG A 92 4.10 -19.32 4.91
N LYS A 93 3.36 -19.22 3.80
CA LYS A 93 3.19 -20.27 2.78
C LYS A 93 4.10 -20.04 1.56
N HIS A 94 5.15 -19.21 1.71
CA HIS A 94 6.10 -18.87 0.65
C HIS A 94 5.45 -18.25 -0.60
N ARG A 95 4.30 -17.60 -0.44
CA ARG A 95 3.65 -16.81 -1.49
C ARG A 95 4.24 -15.40 -1.54
N ARG A 96 4.02 -14.71 -2.66
CA ARG A 96 4.44 -13.33 -2.91
C ARG A 96 3.27 -12.45 -3.34
N PRO A 97 2.27 -12.20 -2.47
CA PRO A 97 1.07 -11.45 -2.86
C PRO A 97 1.40 -9.99 -3.14
N ILE A 98 0.60 -9.36 -4.00
CA ILE A 98 0.60 -7.90 -4.13
C ILE A 98 -0.34 -7.35 -3.06
N PHE A 99 0.20 -6.60 -2.12
CA PHE A 99 -0.57 -5.85 -1.13
C PHE A 99 -0.90 -4.46 -1.66
N VAL A 100 -2.17 -4.12 -1.72
CA VAL A 100 -2.67 -2.84 -2.24
C VAL A 100 -3.26 -2.05 -1.08
N GLU A 101 -2.75 -0.86 -0.83
CA GLU A 101 -3.24 0.07 0.18
C GLU A 101 -3.95 1.24 -0.51
N LEU A 102 -5.26 1.35 -0.28
CA LEU A 102 -6.11 2.38 -0.86
C LEU A 102 -6.58 3.42 0.16
N ASP A 103 -6.27 3.30 1.46
CA ASP A 103 -6.60 4.33 2.46
C ASP A 103 -5.53 5.43 2.50
N PRO A 104 -5.76 6.64 1.97
CA PRO A 104 -4.74 7.70 1.96
C PRO A 104 -4.46 8.28 3.36
N ARG A 105 -5.26 7.94 4.37
CA ARG A 105 -5.10 8.50 5.72
C ARG A 105 -3.90 7.97 6.48
N CYS A 106 -3.35 6.81 6.09
CA CYS A 106 -2.30 6.11 6.82
C CYS A 106 -2.68 5.76 8.28
N THR A 107 -3.84 5.13 8.47
CA THR A 107 -4.36 4.74 9.81
C THR A 107 -3.61 3.56 10.45
N GLY A 108 -2.90 2.75 9.66
CA GLY A 108 -2.19 1.57 10.16
C GLY A 108 -1.04 1.95 11.08
N SER A 109 -0.93 1.28 12.23
CA SER A 109 0.24 1.41 13.12
C SER A 109 1.44 0.59 12.63
N PHE A 110 1.22 -0.43 11.79
CA PHE A 110 2.25 -1.29 11.19
C PHE A 110 3.24 -0.44 10.37
N ARG A 111 4.52 -0.45 10.74
CA ARG A 111 5.57 0.33 10.04
C ARG A 111 6.28 -0.48 8.96
N GLU A 112 6.06 -1.78 8.95
CA GLU A 112 6.62 -2.75 8.02
C GLU A 112 6.03 -2.60 6.62
N LEU A 113 4.80 -2.08 6.52
CA LEU A 113 4.19 -1.78 5.23
C LEU A 113 4.62 -0.40 4.72
N PRO A 114 5.04 -0.30 3.45
CA PRO A 114 5.44 0.95 2.85
C PRO A 114 4.18 1.77 2.53
N HIS A 115 3.75 2.59 3.48
CA HIS A 115 2.60 3.48 3.29
C HIS A 115 2.85 4.85 3.90
N LEU A 116 2.46 5.89 3.15
CA LEU A 116 2.65 7.29 3.49
C LEU A 116 1.29 8.01 3.40
N PRO A 117 1.04 8.99 4.26
CA PRO A 117 -0.21 9.73 4.18
C PRO A 117 -0.32 10.50 2.85
N GLY A 118 -1.53 10.59 2.32
CA GLY A 118 -1.80 11.19 1.02
C GLY A 118 -1.41 10.32 -0.17
N THR A 119 -1.09 9.05 0.03
CA THR A 119 -0.71 8.13 -1.06
C THR A 119 -1.63 6.92 -1.13
N ILE A 120 -1.73 6.32 -2.31
CA ILE A 120 -2.19 4.94 -2.49
C ILE A 120 -1.05 4.16 -3.13
N ASN A 121 -0.95 2.86 -2.82
CA ASN A 121 0.16 2.07 -3.34
C ASN A 121 -0.18 0.59 -3.53
N ALA A 122 0.66 -0.09 -4.31
CA ALA A 122 0.68 -1.55 -4.38
C ALA A 122 2.10 -2.06 -4.28
N THR A 123 2.36 -3.01 -3.39
CA THR A 123 3.69 -3.57 -3.12
C THR A 123 3.67 -5.09 -3.21
N ILE A 124 4.62 -5.66 -3.95
CA ILE A 124 4.90 -7.10 -3.91
C ILE A 124 5.54 -7.42 -2.56
N LEU A 125 4.88 -8.25 -1.76
CA LEU A 125 5.43 -8.71 -0.50
C LEU A 125 6.22 -10.01 -0.71
N ASP A 126 7.38 -10.11 -0.08
CA ASP A 126 8.12 -11.35 0.06
C ASP A 126 8.81 -11.41 1.43
N SER A 127 9.49 -12.52 1.73
CA SER A 127 10.15 -12.70 3.03
C SER A 127 11.21 -11.65 3.34
N SER A 128 11.80 -10.99 2.32
CA SER A 128 12.75 -9.89 2.53
C SER A 128 12.09 -8.61 3.02
N CYS A 129 10.76 -8.47 2.85
CA CYS A 129 10.00 -7.37 3.44
C CYS A 129 9.96 -7.45 4.98
N TYR A 130 10.26 -8.61 5.56
CA TYR A 130 10.11 -8.91 6.99
C TYR A 130 11.38 -9.49 7.60
N GLU A 131 12.54 -9.30 6.96
CA GLU A 131 13.82 -9.57 7.60
C GLU A 131 13.89 -8.71 8.89
N PHE A 132 13.48 -9.33 10.00
CA PHE A 132 13.80 -8.95 11.35
C PHE A 132 15.30 -9.14 11.49
N ASP A 133 16.08 -8.22 10.93
CA ASP A 133 17.48 -8.19 11.27
C ASP A 133 17.59 -7.95 12.78
N ARG A 134 18.45 -8.76 13.39
CA ARG A 134 18.86 -8.62 14.80
C ARG A 134 19.52 -7.26 15.07
N GLU A 135 19.79 -6.50 14.01
CA GLU A 135 20.05 -5.08 14.04
C GLU A 135 18.85 -4.31 13.45
N PRO A 136 18.42 -3.22 14.09
CA PRO A 136 17.09 -2.64 13.86
C PRO A 136 17.01 -1.76 12.58
N THR A 137 17.80 -2.09 11.55
CA THR A 137 18.12 -1.27 10.37
C THR A 137 17.55 -1.78 9.03
N ALA A 138 16.88 -2.94 8.96
CA ALA A 138 16.54 -3.55 7.66
C ALA A 138 15.08 -3.45 7.21
N THR A 139 14.13 -3.17 8.10
CA THR A 139 12.69 -3.08 7.74
C THR A 139 12.37 -1.87 6.83
N TYR A 140 13.31 -0.92 6.71
CA TYR A 140 13.16 0.34 5.98
C TYR A 140 13.77 0.32 4.57
N LYS A 141 14.28 -0.83 4.09
CA LYS A 141 14.70 -0.97 2.69
C LYS A 141 13.55 -0.88 1.68
N ILE A 142 12.29 -0.90 2.13
CA ILE A 142 11.10 -0.75 1.28
C ILE A 142 10.73 0.73 1.05
N SER A 143 11.10 1.63 1.97
CA SER A 143 10.87 3.08 1.86
C SER A 143 12.08 3.86 1.36
N GLN A 144 13.27 3.26 1.35
CA GLN A 144 14.41 3.86 0.68
C GLN A 144 14.20 3.77 -0.84
N PRO A 145 14.24 4.89 -1.58
CA PRO A 145 14.46 4.78 -3.02
C PRO A 145 15.74 3.95 -3.21
N PRO A 146 15.77 3.00 -4.15
CA PRO A 146 16.83 1.99 -4.23
C PRO A 146 18.22 2.62 -4.08
N LYS A 147 19.06 2.10 -3.17
CA LYS A 147 20.46 2.57 -2.96
C LYS A 147 21.29 2.56 -4.26
N ASP A 148 20.84 1.84 -5.28
CA ASP A 148 21.44 1.74 -6.61
C ASP A 148 20.84 2.71 -7.65
N LEU A 149 20.16 3.78 -7.22
CA LEU A 149 19.78 4.90 -8.11
C LEU A 149 20.99 5.65 -8.69
N ASN A 150 22.20 5.40 -8.17
CA ASN A 150 23.45 5.85 -8.78
C ASN A 150 23.78 5.12 -10.10
N SER A 151 22.94 4.21 -10.58
CA SER A 151 22.97 3.77 -11.98
C SER A 151 22.39 4.83 -12.94
N PHE A 152 22.69 6.10 -12.70
CA PHE A 152 22.59 7.14 -13.74
C PHE A 152 23.47 6.79 -14.95
N GLU A 153 24.53 6.00 -14.74
CA GLU A 153 25.29 5.35 -15.80
C GLU A 153 24.45 4.35 -16.64
N ALA A 154 23.41 3.70 -16.10
CA ALA A 154 22.56 2.79 -16.88
C ALA A 154 21.59 3.53 -17.83
N VAL A 155 21.19 4.75 -17.46
CA VAL A 155 20.40 5.65 -18.33
C VAL A 155 21.27 6.20 -19.46
N GLN A 156 22.56 6.44 -19.21
CA GLN A 156 23.52 6.82 -20.25
C GLN A 156 24.08 5.64 -21.06
N ALA A 157 24.10 4.42 -20.50
CA ALA A 157 24.63 3.21 -21.14
C ALA A 157 23.58 2.43 -21.96
N GLY A 158 22.50 3.08 -22.39
CA GLY A 158 21.51 2.45 -23.28
C GLY A 158 20.77 1.25 -22.67
N GLY A 159 20.69 1.17 -21.34
CA GLY A 159 19.85 0.18 -20.67
C GLY A 159 18.38 0.43 -20.99
N THR A 160 17.73 -0.52 -21.65
CA THR A 160 16.29 -0.46 -21.96
C THR A 160 15.48 -0.21 -20.67
N MET A 161 14.42 0.62 -20.77
CA MET A 161 13.44 0.96 -19.72
C MET A 161 13.01 -0.22 -18.82
N ASP A 162 13.09 -1.43 -19.36
CA ASP A 162 12.81 -2.73 -18.73
C ASP A 162 13.77 -3.11 -17.57
N GLN A 163 14.94 -2.49 -17.45
CA GLN A 163 15.91 -2.78 -16.37
C GLN A 163 15.68 -1.90 -15.12
N LEU A 164 15.26 -0.64 -15.30
CA LEU A 164 14.81 0.24 -14.21
C LEU A 164 13.46 -0.22 -13.63
N SER A 165 12.56 -0.74 -14.48
CA SER A 165 11.26 -1.30 -14.08
C SER A 165 11.38 -2.50 -13.13
N ASN A 166 12.48 -3.26 -13.18
CA ASN A 166 12.70 -4.44 -12.33
C ASN A 166 13.18 -4.09 -10.90
N ARG A 167 13.88 -2.96 -10.69
CA ARG A 167 14.37 -2.51 -9.37
C ARG A 167 13.45 -1.49 -8.69
N LEU A 168 12.79 -0.63 -9.47
CA LEU A 168 11.56 0.08 -9.06
C LEU A 168 10.34 -0.87 -9.00
N GLY A 169 10.52 -2.13 -9.38
CA GLY A 169 9.46 -3.10 -9.69
C GLY A 169 8.71 -3.72 -8.52
N ARG A 170 9.11 -3.42 -7.28
CA ARG A 170 8.44 -3.97 -6.09
C ARG A 170 7.19 -3.19 -5.71
N SER A 171 7.22 -1.85 -5.81
CA SER A 171 6.12 -1.00 -5.35
C SER A 171 5.69 0.00 -6.41
N LEU A 172 4.39 0.27 -6.47
CA LEU A 172 3.75 1.32 -7.24
C LEU A 172 3.19 2.32 -6.25
N TRP A 173 3.48 3.60 -6.44
CA TRP A 173 3.04 4.65 -5.54
C TRP A 173 2.40 5.78 -6.34
N TYR A 174 1.19 6.17 -5.92
CA TYR A 174 0.50 7.30 -6.51
C TYR A 174 0.18 8.31 -5.41
N PHE A 175 0.57 9.56 -5.65
CA PHE A 175 0.31 10.65 -4.74
C PHE A 175 -1.09 11.21 -4.99
N TYR A 176 -2.03 10.78 -4.15
CA TYR A 176 -3.39 11.33 -4.16
C TYR A 176 -3.41 12.77 -3.63
N GLY A 177 -2.58 13.05 -2.61
CA GLY A 177 -2.35 14.41 -2.12
C GLY A 177 -3.40 14.96 -1.17
N TYR A 178 -4.38 14.17 -0.72
CA TYR A 178 -5.38 14.57 0.28
C TYR A 178 -5.53 13.52 1.38
N LYS A 179 -6.11 13.90 2.54
CA LYS A 179 -6.26 12.99 3.68
C LYS A 179 -7.38 11.98 3.46
N HIS A 180 -8.54 12.43 2.99
CA HIS A 180 -9.73 11.60 2.80
C HIS A 180 -10.03 11.43 1.31
N TRP A 181 -10.50 10.24 0.94
CA TRP A 181 -10.84 9.95 -0.46
C TRP A 181 -11.97 10.85 -0.99
N THR A 182 -12.80 11.39 -0.10
CA THR A 182 -13.88 12.34 -0.40
C THR A 182 -13.39 13.76 -0.67
N ASP A 183 -12.14 14.11 -0.35
CA ASP A 183 -11.61 15.46 -0.59
C ASP A 183 -11.50 15.78 -2.09
N ASN A 184 -11.22 14.75 -2.91
CA ASN A 184 -11.19 14.83 -4.37
C ASN A 184 -11.50 13.43 -4.98
N PRO A 185 -12.78 13.00 -4.95
CA PRO A 185 -13.16 11.63 -5.30
C PRO A 185 -12.89 11.28 -6.77
N GLN A 186 -12.90 12.26 -7.69
CA GLN A 186 -12.58 12.04 -9.10
C GLN A 186 -11.11 11.63 -9.26
N VAL A 187 -10.18 12.38 -8.67
CA VAL A 187 -8.75 12.07 -8.71
C VAL A 187 -8.45 10.79 -7.94
N TYR A 188 -9.09 10.56 -6.79
CA TYR A 188 -8.94 9.31 -6.04
C TYR A 188 -9.33 8.09 -6.87
N THR A 189 -10.51 8.12 -7.47
CA THR A 189 -11.05 7.03 -8.30
C THR A 189 -10.18 6.81 -9.54
N TRP A 190 -9.70 7.90 -10.15
CA TRP A 190 -8.76 7.83 -11.27
C TRP A 190 -7.48 7.10 -10.89
N TRP A 191 -6.83 7.49 -9.79
CA TRP A 191 -5.61 6.84 -9.33
C TRP A 191 -5.81 5.37 -8.98
N CYS A 192 -6.96 5.00 -8.39
CA CYS A 192 -7.29 3.60 -8.15
C CYS A 192 -7.37 2.79 -9.45
N LYS A 193 -7.96 3.35 -10.51
CA LYS A 193 -8.02 2.70 -11.84
C LYS A 193 -6.64 2.56 -12.48
N VAL A 194 -5.83 3.62 -12.45
CA VAL A 194 -4.44 3.58 -12.95
C VAL A 194 -3.61 2.54 -12.19
N LEU A 195 -3.72 2.51 -10.87
CA LEU A 195 -3.05 1.52 -10.02
C LEU A 195 -3.49 0.10 -10.38
N ALA A 196 -4.80 -0.13 -10.53
CA ALA A 196 -5.35 -1.43 -10.90
C ALA A 196 -4.82 -1.92 -12.26
N GLU A 197 -4.86 -1.08 -13.30
CA GLU A 197 -4.35 -1.45 -14.63
C GLU A 197 -2.84 -1.70 -14.62
N THR A 198 -2.08 -0.93 -13.84
CA THR A 198 -0.64 -1.15 -13.68
C THR A 198 -0.35 -2.48 -12.97
N VAL A 199 -1.11 -2.81 -11.92
CA VAL A 199 -1.01 -4.10 -11.21
C VAL A 199 -1.36 -5.27 -12.13
N LYS A 200 -2.44 -5.15 -12.93
CA LYS A 200 -2.80 -6.18 -13.93
C LYS A 200 -1.69 -6.40 -14.95
N SER A 201 -1.12 -5.32 -15.49
CA SER A 201 0.01 -5.40 -16.41
C SER A 201 1.21 -6.13 -15.77
N ARG A 202 1.51 -5.79 -14.51
CA ARG A 202 2.59 -6.44 -13.74
C ARG A 202 2.35 -7.93 -13.52
N LEU A 203 1.12 -8.35 -13.22
CA LEU A 203 0.77 -9.76 -13.05
C LEU A 203 0.88 -10.54 -14.36
N LYS A 204 0.41 -9.96 -15.48
CA LYS A 204 0.55 -10.56 -16.82
C LYS A 204 2.01 -10.77 -17.17
N HIS A 205 2.84 -9.76 -16.95
CA HIS A 205 4.28 -9.86 -17.19
C HIS A 205 4.95 -10.94 -16.31
N ALA A 206 4.64 -10.94 -15.01
CA ALA A 206 5.17 -11.91 -14.06
C ALA A 206 4.76 -13.36 -14.37
N ALA A 207 3.58 -13.58 -14.97
CA ALA A 207 3.11 -14.91 -15.37
C ALA A 207 3.91 -15.52 -16.52
N VAL A 208 4.40 -14.69 -17.46
CA VAL A 208 5.08 -15.13 -18.69
C VAL A 208 6.60 -15.17 -18.52
N GLN A 209 7.16 -14.41 -17.57
CA GLN A 209 8.60 -14.38 -17.36
C GLN A 209 9.21 -15.78 -17.05
N PRO A 210 10.33 -16.13 -17.71
CA PRO A 210 11.02 -17.38 -17.42
C PRO A 210 11.63 -17.36 -16.01
N SER A 211 11.68 -18.51 -15.35
CA SER A 211 12.29 -18.65 -14.03
C SER A 211 13.83 -18.68 -14.19
N THR A 212 14.43 -17.53 -14.46
CA THR A 212 15.88 -17.38 -14.73
C THR A 212 16.73 -17.12 -13.48
N GLY A 213 16.17 -17.24 -12.27
CA GLY A 213 16.88 -16.96 -11.04
C GLY A 213 17.91 -18.04 -10.64
N SER A 214 19.04 -17.59 -10.08
CA SER A 214 19.98 -18.43 -9.33
C SER A 214 19.69 -18.33 -7.82
N GLY A 215 19.86 -19.41 -7.06
CA GLY A 215 19.72 -19.40 -5.59
C GLY A 215 18.30 -19.09 -5.06
N ILE A 216 18.19 -18.13 -4.14
CA ILE A 216 17.00 -17.78 -3.34
C ILE A 216 15.76 -17.48 -4.21
N GLU A 217 15.93 -16.98 -5.44
CA GLU A 217 14.83 -16.73 -6.38
C GLU A 217 14.12 -18.01 -6.87
N LYS A 218 14.82 -19.15 -6.96
CA LYS A 218 14.16 -20.44 -7.21
C LYS A 218 13.34 -20.91 -6.01
N MET A 219 13.84 -20.64 -4.80
CA MET A 219 13.20 -21.04 -3.54
C MET A 219 11.95 -20.20 -3.23
N SER A 220 11.90 -18.95 -3.70
CA SER A 220 10.73 -18.06 -3.64
C SER A 220 9.79 -18.17 -4.85
N GLY A 221 10.03 -19.11 -5.77
CA GLY A 221 9.18 -19.38 -6.94
C GLY A 221 9.24 -18.33 -8.07
N GLY A 222 10.19 -17.40 -8.01
CA GLY A 222 10.45 -16.40 -9.06
C GLY A 222 9.27 -15.46 -9.37
N PRO A 223 9.28 -14.82 -10.57
CA PRO A 223 8.21 -13.93 -11.02
C PRO A 223 6.83 -14.62 -11.09
N LYS A 224 6.79 -15.87 -11.55
CA LYS A 224 5.53 -16.65 -11.65
C LYS A 224 4.83 -16.82 -10.31
N ASN A 225 5.56 -16.86 -9.20
CA ASN A 225 4.93 -16.92 -7.87
C ASN A 225 4.15 -15.65 -7.55
N ILE A 226 4.59 -14.47 -8.01
CA ILE A 226 3.85 -13.22 -7.85
C ILE A 226 2.48 -13.33 -8.53
N ALA A 227 2.48 -13.78 -9.79
CA ALA A 227 1.26 -13.98 -10.57
C ALA A 227 0.31 -15.02 -9.96
N ARG A 228 0.82 -16.02 -9.23
CA ARG A 228 -0.01 -17.06 -8.58
C ARG A 228 -0.46 -16.70 -7.16
N SER A 229 0.13 -15.67 -6.57
CA SER A 229 -0.13 -15.28 -5.17
C SER A 229 -1.31 -14.33 -5.02
N GLY A 230 -1.72 -13.67 -6.11
CA GLY A 230 -2.90 -12.82 -6.11
C GLY A 230 -2.72 -11.50 -5.35
N LEU A 231 -3.85 -10.90 -4.98
CA LEU A 231 -3.92 -9.55 -4.40
C LEU A 231 -4.59 -9.58 -3.03
N ILE A 232 -4.10 -8.74 -2.12
CA ILE A 232 -4.79 -8.38 -0.89
C ILE A 232 -4.95 -6.86 -0.90
N ILE A 233 -6.18 -6.36 -0.86
CA ILE A 233 -6.52 -4.95 -1.06
C ILE A 233 -7.20 -4.43 0.21
N ASN A 234 -6.58 -3.45 0.86
CA ASN A 234 -7.21 -2.70 1.95
C ASN A 234 -8.01 -1.53 1.36
N ALA A 235 -9.33 -1.51 1.59
CA ALA A 235 -10.20 -0.40 1.16
C ALA A 235 -9.98 0.85 2.03
N PRO A 236 -10.33 2.06 1.52
CA PRO A 236 -10.27 3.27 2.34
C PRO A 236 -11.24 3.24 3.52
N ALA A 237 -11.18 4.26 4.39
CA ALA A 237 -12.25 4.47 5.37
C ALA A 237 -13.59 4.65 4.70
N GLU A 238 -14.62 4.08 5.33
CA GLU A 238 -16.02 4.44 5.08
C GLU A 238 -16.30 4.60 3.57
N PRO A 239 -15.92 3.59 2.75
CA PRO A 239 -16.09 3.70 1.32
C PRO A 239 -17.59 3.66 0.99
N SER A 240 -18.03 4.46 0.02
CA SER A 240 -19.39 4.30 -0.49
C SER A 240 -19.53 2.98 -1.25
N THR A 241 -20.76 2.48 -1.35
CA THR A 241 -21.07 1.26 -2.11
C THR A 241 -20.67 1.39 -3.59
N GLU A 242 -20.83 2.57 -4.18
CA GLU A 242 -20.43 2.89 -5.57
C GLU A 242 -18.91 2.86 -5.74
N LEU A 243 -18.17 3.39 -4.75
CA LEU A 243 -16.73 3.32 -4.75
C LEU A 243 -16.27 1.87 -4.66
N LEU A 244 -16.85 1.07 -3.76
CA LEU A 244 -16.51 -0.36 -3.66
C LEU A 244 -16.81 -1.11 -4.95
N LYS A 245 -17.97 -0.90 -5.58
CA LYS A 245 -18.29 -1.49 -6.89
C LYS A 245 -17.25 -1.10 -7.95
N THR A 246 -16.81 0.16 -7.94
CA THR A 246 -15.75 0.65 -8.84
C THR A 246 -14.41 -0.05 -8.56
N LEU A 247 -14.03 -0.23 -7.29
CA LEU A 247 -12.79 -0.92 -6.90
C LEU A 247 -12.84 -2.42 -7.23
N ILE A 248 -13.97 -3.08 -6.94
CA ILE A 248 -14.22 -4.50 -7.26
C ILE A 248 -14.04 -4.73 -8.76
N SER A 249 -14.66 -3.88 -9.58
CA SER A 249 -14.53 -3.94 -11.03
C SER A 249 -13.10 -3.62 -11.50
N ALA A 250 -12.50 -2.53 -11.01
CA ALA A 250 -11.17 -2.10 -11.44
C ALA A 250 -10.09 -3.14 -11.13
N PHE A 251 -10.10 -3.72 -9.93
CA PHE A 251 -9.12 -4.73 -9.52
C PHE A 251 -9.54 -6.18 -9.85
N GLU A 252 -10.72 -6.37 -10.46
CA GLU A 252 -11.29 -7.70 -10.77
C GLU A 252 -11.32 -8.63 -9.54
N VAL A 253 -11.86 -8.10 -8.43
CA VAL A 253 -11.92 -8.77 -7.12
C VAL A 253 -12.87 -9.96 -7.16
N ASP A 254 -12.46 -11.11 -6.63
CA ASP A 254 -13.29 -12.32 -6.49
C ASP A 254 -13.76 -12.60 -5.05
N ILE A 255 -13.12 -12.01 -4.04
CA ILE A 255 -13.54 -12.15 -2.63
C ILE A 255 -13.61 -10.78 -1.97
N VAL A 256 -14.76 -10.43 -1.40
CA VAL A 256 -14.97 -9.21 -0.61
C VAL A 256 -15.23 -9.60 0.85
N LEU A 257 -14.36 -9.15 1.75
CA LEU A 257 -14.47 -9.36 3.18
C LEU A 257 -15.01 -8.10 3.85
N VAL A 258 -16.21 -8.18 4.42
CA VAL A 258 -16.91 -7.06 5.07
C VAL A 258 -16.81 -7.19 6.59
N LEU A 259 -16.15 -6.25 7.25
CA LEU A 259 -15.91 -6.27 8.70
C LEU A 259 -16.87 -5.33 9.43
N ASP A 260 -17.68 -5.91 10.33
CA ASP A 260 -18.54 -5.18 11.28
C ASP A 260 -19.45 -4.14 10.60
N ASP A 261 -19.99 -4.49 9.43
CA ASP A 261 -20.88 -3.64 8.65
C ASP A 261 -21.94 -4.50 7.95
N ASN A 262 -23.08 -4.70 8.62
CA ASN A 262 -24.14 -5.56 8.13
C ASN A 262 -24.90 -4.92 6.96
N GLU A 263 -25.06 -3.60 6.96
CA GLU A 263 -25.75 -2.88 5.90
C GLU A 263 -24.95 -2.98 4.60
N LEU A 264 -23.66 -2.66 4.66
CA LEU A 264 -22.77 -2.81 3.52
C LEU A 264 -22.70 -4.26 3.01
N TYR A 265 -22.69 -5.24 3.93
CA TYR A 265 -22.73 -6.65 3.55
C TYR A 265 -24.00 -6.99 2.76
N GLN A 266 -25.18 -6.58 3.21
CA GLN A 266 -26.44 -6.87 2.52
C GLN A 266 -26.51 -6.18 1.16
N ASP A 267 -26.04 -4.93 1.07
CA ASP A 267 -25.98 -4.19 -0.18
C ASP A 267 -25.07 -4.85 -1.22
N LEU A 268 -23.89 -5.32 -0.80
CA LEU A 268 -22.97 -6.01 -1.69
C LEU A 268 -23.45 -7.43 -2.02
N ALA A 269 -23.99 -8.16 -1.04
CA ALA A 269 -24.50 -9.50 -1.23
C ALA A 269 -25.73 -9.52 -2.14
N SER A 270 -26.62 -8.53 -2.06
CA SER A 270 -27.77 -8.42 -2.98
C SER A 270 -27.34 -8.11 -4.41
N HIS A 271 -26.22 -7.41 -4.61
CA HIS A 271 -25.71 -7.06 -5.93
C HIS A 271 -24.86 -8.17 -6.57
N TYR A 272 -24.05 -8.87 -5.78
CA TYR A 272 -23.07 -9.85 -6.28
C TYR A 272 -23.39 -11.30 -5.90
N GLY A 273 -24.28 -11.52 -4.93
CA GLY A 273 -24.55 -12.82 -4.32
C GLY A 273 -25.90 -13.39 -4.73
N ASP A 274 -26.02 -13.92 -5.95
CA ASP A 274 -27.18 -14.73 -6.34
C ASP A 274 -27.19 -16.15 -5.72
N ASP A 275 -26.18 -16.53 -4.90
CA ASP A 275 -26.10 -17.84 -4.23
C ASP A 275 -25.60 -17.81 -2.75
N ALA A 276 -25.39 -16.64 -2.15
CA ALA A 276 -24.65 -16.49 -0.89
C ALA A 276 -25.28 -17.16 0.35
N ALA A 277 -26.58 -17.47 0.31
CA ALA A 277 -27.26 -18.19 1.39
C ALA A 277 -26.77 -19.65 1.54
N GLY A 278 -26.32 -20.29 0.46
CA GLY A 278 -25.79 -21.65 0.48
C GLY A 278 -24.33 -21.73 0.95
N ASP A 279 -23.50 -20.77 0.56
CA ASP A 279 -22.06 -20.81 0.84
C ASP A 279 -21.71 -20.25 2.23
N ALA A 280 -22.45 -19.26 2.76
CA ALA A 280 -22.33 -18.87 4.17
C ALA A 280 -22.74 -20.01 5.13
N ALA A 281 -23.68 -20.86 4.73
CA ALA A 281 -24.06 -22.07 5.46
C ALA A 281 -22.96 -23.15 5.37
N ARG A 282 -22.31 -23.31 4.21
CA ARG A 282 -21.15 -24.22 4.03
C ARG A 282 -19.93 -23.77 4.85
N LEU A 283 -19.57 -22.49 4.79
CA LEU A 283 -18.52 -21.89 5.62
C LEU A 283 -18.80 -22.00 7.12
N ARG A 284 -20.07 -21.84 7.55
CA ARG A 284 -20.48 -22.06 8.95
C ARG A 284 -20.40 -23.54 9.34
N SER A 285 -20.84 -24.47 8.47
CA SER A 285 -20.74 -25.91 8.73
C SER A 285 -19.30 -26.43 8.71
N ASP A 286 -18.42 -25.80 7.92
CA ASP A 286 -17.01 -26.15 7.86
C ASP A 286 -16.25 -25.52 9.03
N SER A 287 -16.63 -24.33 9.49
CA SER A 287 -16.05 -23.70 10.68
C SER A 287 -16.37 -24.43 11.99
N SER A 288 -17.53 -25.07 12.11
CA SER A 288 -17.86 -25.91 13.28
C SER A 288 -17.14 -27.26 13.27
N LYS A 289 -16.74 -27.76 12.09
CA LYS A 289 -15.88 -28.95 11.95
C LYS A 289 -14.39 -28.62 12.18
N LEU A 290 -13.91 -27.48 11.68
CA LEU A 290 -12.53 -26.99 11.84
C LEU A 290 -12.13 -26.70 13.29
N ALA A 291 -13.10 -26.42 14.16
CA ALA A 291 -12.87 -26.04 15.55
C ALA A 291 -12.46 -27.21 16.46
N ASN A 292 -12.68 -28.47 16.04
CA ASN A 292 -12.54 -29.62 16.94
C ASN A 292 -11.21 -30.40 16.82
N ASP A 293 -10.44 -30.26 15.75
CA ASP A 293 -9.06 -30.82 15.68
C ASP A 293 -8.23 -30.17 14.54
N PRO A 294 -7.26 -29.29 14.84
CA PRO A 294 -6.49 -28.57 13.81
C PRO A 294 -5.41 -29.42 13.11
N VAL A 295 -5.16 -30.68 13.51
CA VAL A 295 -4.09 -31.53 12.96
C VAL A 295 -4.63 -32.60 12.00
N ALA A 296 -5.89 -33.02 12.14
CA ALA A 296 -6.46 -34.14 11.37
C ALA A 296 -6.76 -33.83 9.89
N ASP A 297 -6.98 -32.56 9.52
CA ASP A 297 -7.46 -32.19 8.18
C ASP A 297 -6.36 -31.92 7.13
N MET A 298 -5.10 -32.29 7.40
CA MET A 298 -4.06 -32.31 6.36
C MET A 298 -4.30 -33.38 5.27
N ILE A 299 -5.29 -34.26 5.44
CA ILE A 299 -5.45 -35.50 4.64
C ILE A 299 -6.69 -35.50 3.72
N TYR A 300 -7.67 -34.61 3.88
CA TYR A 300 -8.99 -34.76 3.21
C TYR A 300 -9.24 -33.95 1.92
N LEU A 301 -8.25 -33.30 1.32
CA LEU A 301 -8.46 -32.34 0.22
C LEU A 301 -7.97 -32.80 -1.16
N ASP A 302 -7.69 -34.09 -1.34
CA ASP A 302 -7.24 -34.69 -2.63
C ASP A 302 -8.39 -34.95 -3.63
N GLY A 303 -9.61 -34.44 -3.37
CA GLY A 303 -10.82 -34.88 -4.07
C GLY A 303 -11.75 -33.82 -4.67
N LEU A 304 -11.30 -32.57 -4.87
CA LEU A 304 -12.13 -31.56 -5.57
C LEU A 304 -11.82 -31.58 -7.07
N GLU A 305 -12.73 -32.16 -7.85
CA GLU A 305 -12.67 -32.20 -9.31
C GLU A 305 -12.62 -30.79 -9.93
N ALA A 306 -11.91 -30.68 -11.06
CA ALA A 306 -11.72 -29.43 -11.79
C ALA A 306 -13.07 -28.86 -12.27
N PRO A 307 -13.24 -27.53 -12.32
CA PRO A 307 -14.49 -26.94 -12.78
C PRO A 307 -14.58 -27.09 -14.31
N GLU A 308 -15.74 -27.54 -14.79
CA GLU A 308 -16.07 -27.61 -16.22
C GLU A 308 -16.07 -26.21 -16.86
N GLU A 309 -15.72 -26.14 -18.14
CA GLU A 309 -15.64 -24.90 -18.92
C GLU A 309 -17.03 -24.24 -19.09
N GLU A 310 -17.43 -23.36 -18.17
CA GLU A 310 -18.58 -22.47 -18.39
C GLU A 310 -18.13 -21.15 -19.06
N THR A 311 -18.57 -20.96 -20.30
CA THR A 311 -18.39 -19.75 -21.09
C THR A 311 -19.31 -18.62 -20.62
N SER A 312 -18.73 -17.43 -20.43
CA SER A 312 -19.37 -16.08 -20.38
C SER A 312 -20.43 -15.77 -19.30
N LYS A 313 -20.08 -15.93 -18.02
CA LYS A 313 -20.73 -15.18 -16.93
C LYS A 313 -19.75 -14.17 -16.33
N GLU A 314 -20.24 -13.02 -15.87
CA GLU A 314 -19.45 -12.10 -15.04
C GLU A 314 -18.77 -12.89 -13.91
N PRO A 315 -17.52 -12.55 -13.54
CA PRO A 315 -16.81 -13.29 -12.50
C PRO A 315 -17.61 -13.24 -11.19
N LYS A 316 -17.97 -14.41 -10.66
CA LYS A 316 -18.74 -14.55 -9.42
C LYS A 316 -17.93 -13.96 -8.26
N VAL A 317 -18.39 -12.84 -7.69
CA VAL A 317 -17.77 -12.17 -6.55
C VAL A 317 -18.38 -12.72 -5.26
N GLU A 318 -17.55 -13.31 -4.40
CA GLU A 318 -17.99 -13.86 -3.11
C GLU A 318 -17.91 -12.79 -2.02
N VAL A 319 -19.04 -12.48 -1.38
CA VAL A 319 -19.12 -11.51 -0.29
C VAL A 319 -19.23 -12.24 1.04
N VAL A 320 -18.28 -12.00 1.95
CA VAL A 320 -18.16 -12.69 3.24
C VAL A 320 -18.18 -11.68 4.39
N SER A 321 -19.12 -11.84 5.32
CA SER A 321 -19.16 -11.06 6.56
C SER A 321 -18.22 -11.67 7.61
N LEU A 322 -17.43 -10.81 8.28
CA LEU A 322 -16.51 -11.20 9.35
C LEU A 322 -16.73 -10.37 10.62
N PRO A 323 -16.60 -10.96 11.81
CA PRO A 323 -16.71 -10.23 13.07
C PRO A 323 -15.48 -9.32 13.29
N LYS A 324 -15.67 -8.15 13.90
CA LYS A 324 -14.54 -7.34 14.39
C LYS A 324 -13.86 -8.00 15.57
N SER A 325 -12.54 -7.81 15.68
CA SER A 325 -11.80 -8.19 16.88
C SER A 325 -12.08 -7.19 18.01
N GLY A 326 -12.31 -7.69 19.23
CA GLY A 326 -12.58 -6.84 20.41
C GLY A 326 -11.40 -5.95 20.84
N GLY A 327 -10.19 -6.21 20.35
CA GLY A 327 -9.01 -5.39 20.62
C GLY A 327 -8.82 -4.20 19.69
N VAL A 328 -9.74 -3.96 18.75
CA VAL A 328 -9.63 -2.83 17.83
C VAL A 328 -10.05 -1.54 18.55
N VAL A 329 -9.17 -0.54 18.50
CA VAL A 329 -9.38 0.76 19.13
C VAL A 329 -9.54 1.84 18.05
N PRO A 330 -10.58 2.68 18.11
CA PRO A 330 -10.72 3.83 17.24
C PRO A 330 -9.52 4.77 17.35
N THR A 331 -9.10 5.33 16.22
CA THR A 331 -8.01 6.30 16.17
C THR A 331 -8.58 7.70 16.02
N ASP A 332 -8.39 8.55 17.03
CA ASP A 332 -8.81 9.95 16.99
C ASP A 332 -7.89 10.80 16.10
N ALA A 333 -8.29 12.05 15.84
CA ALA A 333 -7.56 12.97 14.97
C ALA A 333 -6.15 13.31 15.49
N ALA A 334 -5.96 13.40 16.81
CA ALA A 334 -4.67 13.73 17.41
C ALA A 334 -3.68 12.57 17.24
N ARG A 335 -4.14 11.35 17.48
CA ARG A 335 -3.38 10.11 17.24
C ARG A 335 -3.08 9.93 15.75
N MET A 336 -4.05 10.20 14.87
CA MET A 336 -3.82 10.18 13.42
C MET A 336 -2.73 11.14 12.99
N GLN A 337 -2.78 12.39 13.46
CA GLN A 337 -1.74 13.38 13.15
C GLN A 337 -0.38 12.91 13.68
N TRP A 338 -0.32 12.39 14.90
CA TRP A 338 0.91 11.85 15.48
C TRP A 338 1.47 10.67 14.67
N LEU A 339 0.62 9.72 14.26
CA LEU A 339 1.02 8.58 13.42
C LEU A 339 1.58 9.04 12.08
N ASN A 340 0.87 9.96 11.41
CA ASN A 340 1.26 10.48 10.11
C ASN A 340 2.57 11.28 10.18
N THR A 341 2.72 12.15 11.18
CA THR A 341 3.99 12.88 11.42
C THR A 341 5.15 11.93 11.65
N ASN A 342 4.97 10.90 12.48
CA ASN A 342 6.03 9.92 12.70
C ASN A 342 6.31 9.10 11.45
N ARG A 343 5.30 8.76 10.64
CA ARG A 343 5.47 8.01 9.38
C ARG A 343 6.29 8.82 8.36
N VAL A 344 5.96 10.09 8.19
CA VAL A 344 6.70 11.00 7.31
C VAL A 344 8.11 11.25 7.85
N ARG A 345 8.28 11.41 9.16
CA ARG A 345 9.62 11.55 9.75
C ARG A 345 10.48 10.31 9.50
N ASP A 346 9.93 9.14 9.72
CA ASP A 346 10.61 7.87 9.47
C ASP A 346 10.98 7.67 8.00
N TYR A 347 10.19 8.20 7.07
CA TYR A 347 10.53 8.19 5.65
C TYR A 347 11.84 8.94 5.34
N PHE A 348 12.05 10.12 5.92
CA PHE A 348 13.25 10.93 5.67
C PHE A 348 14.45 10.51 6.52
N PHE A 349 14.22 10.26 7.81
CA PHE A 349 15.30 10.06 8.79
C PHE A 349 15.52 8.60 9.12
N GLY A 350 14.64 7.71 8.68
CA GLY A 350 14.62 6.35 9.19
C GLY A 350 14.01 6.27 10.56
N ALA A 351 13.80 5.03 10.94
CA ALA A 351 13.02 4.63 12.08
C ALA A 351 13.71 4.93 13.41
N LEU A 352 15.03 4.83 13.38
CA LEU A 352 16.01 4.98 14.44
C LEU A 352 17.01 6.08 14.12
N ARG A 353 16.69 6.94 13.15
CA ARG A 353 17.56 8.00 12.65
C ARG A 353 18.80 7.48 11.92
N GLU A 354 18.66 6.34 11.28
CA GLU A 354 19.70 5.67 10.49
C GLU A 354 19.82 6.20 9.06
N LEU A 355 18.84 7.00 8.59
CA LEU A 355 18.89 7.65 7.27
C LEU A 355 19.33 9.10 7.40
N ASN A 356 20.09 9.54 6.41
CA ASN A 356 20.63 10.88 6.32
C ASN A 356 19.98 11.59 5.12
N PRO A 357 18.88 12.32 5.33
CA PRO A 357 18.27 13.09 4.24
C PRO A 357 19.15 14.29 3.85
N HIS A 358 18.96 14.78 2.64
CA HIS A 358 19.81 15.79 2.01
C HIS A 358 19.05 17.08 1.76
N ASN A 359 19.67 18.21 2.11
CA ASN A 359 19.15 19.52 1.73
C ASN A 359 19.56 19.84 0.29
N VAL A 360 18.57 20.12 -0.56
CA VAL A 360 18.76 20.42 -1.98
C VAL A 360 18.10 21.76 -2.27
N THR A 361 18.89 22.70 -2.79
CA THR A 361 18.40 24.00 -3.25
C THR A 361 17.97 23.90 -4.71
N VAL A 362 16.70 24.16 -4.98
CA VAL A 362 16.10 24.01 -6.31
C VAL A 362 15.50 25.34 -6.76
N PRO A 363 16.06 26.01 -7.79
CA PRO A 363 15.42 27.18 -8.38
C PRO A 363 14.10 26.78 -9.01
N LEU A 364 13.02 27.52 -8.72
CA LEU A 364 11.68 27.15 -9.16
C LEU A 364 11.57 27.02 -10.69
N ARG A 365 12.34 27.83 -11.44
CA ARG A 365 12.46 27.76 -12.91
C ARG A 365 12.95 26.41 -13.47
N THR A 366 13.55 25.55 -12.64
CA THR A 366 14.07 24.23 -13.04
C THR A 366 13.05 23.10 -12.86
N VAL A 367 11.95 23.37 -12.17
CA VAL A 367 10.89 22.40 -11.88
C VAL A 367 9.54 22.94 -12.32
N THR A 368 8.58 22.05 -12.53
CA THR A 368 7.19 22.38 -12.81
C THR A 368 6.34 21.88 -11.66
N LEU A 369 5.78 22.82 -10.89
CA LEU A 369 4.77 22.51 -9.89
C LEU A 369 3.48 22.15 -10.61
N CYS A 370 2.98 20.95 -10.38
CA CYS A 370 1.81 20.39 -11.04
C CYS A 370 0.66 20.30 -10.04
N LYS A 371 -0.58 20.40 -10.54
CA LYS A 371 -1.80 20.08 -9.80
C LYS A 371 -2.76 19.34 -10.73
N LEU A 372 -3.46 18.35 -10.18
CA LEU A 372 -4.51 17.64 -10.93
C LEU A 372 -5.83 18.38 -10.83
N THR A 373 -6.54 18.47 -11.95
CA THR A 373 -7.90 19.00 -12.00
C THR A 373 -8.91 17.96 -11.51
N GLN A 374 -10.13 18.42 -11.21
CA GLN A 374 -11.23 17.55 -10.77
C GLN A 374 -12.05 16.97 -11.95
N SER A 375 -11.52 17.04 -13.19
CA SER A 375 -12.17 16.44 -14.35
C SER A 375 -12.04 14.91 -14.35
N THR A 376 -12.79 14.22 -15.20
CA THR A 376 -12.69 12.76 -15.40
C THR A 376 -12.54 12.47 -16.90
N PRO A 377 -11.36 12.05 -17.39
CA PRO A 377 -10.09 11.91 -16.67
C PRO A 377 -9.57 13.25 -16.12
N PRO A 378 -8.78 13.25 -15.02
CA PRO A 378 -8.12 14.45 -14.53
C PRO A 378 -7.06 14.90 -15.53
N THR A 379 -6.91 16.22 -15.67
CA THR A 379 -5.84 16.83 -16.46
C THR A 379 -4.78 17.42 -15.54
N VAL A 380 -3.56 17.59 -16.06
CA VAL A 380 -2.45 18.19 -15.33
C VAL A 380 -2.37 19.66 -15.68
N GLU A 381 -2.37 20.51 -14.66
CA GLU A 381 -2.16 21.95 -14.80
C GLU A 381 -0.92 22.38 -14.02
N VAL A 382 -0.29 23.48 -14.46
CA VAL A 382 0.75 24.14 -13.68
C VAL A 382 0.10 24.81 -12.47
N TRP A 383 0.61 24.52 -11.29
CA TRP A 383 0.16 25.14 -10.04
C TRP A 383 0.51 26.63 -10.02
N LYS A 384 -0.48 27.49 -9.74
CA LYS A 384 -0.38 28.95 -9.83
C LYS A 384 -0.43 29.69 -8.48
N GLY A 385 -0.32 28.97 -7.36
CA GLY A 385 -0.32 29.58 -6.03
C GLY A 385 0.98 30.33 -5.73
N ASP A 386 1.03 31.02 -4.59
CA ASP A 386 2.24 31.72 -4.14
C ASP A 386 3.26 30.70 -3.61
N PRO A 387 4.47 30.60 -4.18
CA PRO A 387 5.50 29.67 -3.70
C PRO A 387 5.74 29.73 -2.19
N ALA A 388 5.56 30.87 -1.51
CA ALA A 388 5.70 30.98 -0.06
C ALA A 388 4.76 30.03 0.72
N GLU A 389 3.58 29.72 0.18
CA GLU A 389 2.59 28.82 0.79
C GLU A 389 3.07 27.37 0.86
N LEU A 390 4.05 27.00 0.02
CA LEU A 390 4.62 25.67 -0.01
C LEU A 390 5.49 25.37 1.20
N LYS A 391 5.85 26.37 2.03
CA LYS A 391 6.62 26.13 3.24
C LYS A 391 5.94 25.07 4.12
N ASP A 392 6.75 24.10 4.55
CA ASP A 392 6.37 22.95 5.37
C ASP A 392 5.46 21.92 4.69
N SER A 393 5.21 22.07 3.39
CA SER A 393 4.44 21.09 2.60
C SER A 393 5.31 19.92 2.11
N LEU A 394 4.64 18.78 1.90
CA LEU A 394 5.18 17.66 1.14
C LEU A 394 4.77 17.77 -0.33
N LEU A 395 5.74 17.60 -1.21
CA LEU A 395 5.52 17.50 -2.66
C LEU A 395 5.93 16.12 -3.14
N ALA A 396 5.22 15.58 -4.13
CA ALA A 396 5.59 14.30 -4.74
C ALA A 396 6.40 14.53 -6.01
N VAL A 397 7.55 13.86 -6.13
CA VAL A 397 8.33 13.82 -7.36
C VAL A 397 7.70 12.76 -8.27
N ILE A 398 7.12 13.18 -9.40
CA ILE A 398 6.43 12.28 -10.32
C ILE A 398 7.32 11.97 -11.52
N VAL A 399 7.52 10.69 -11.82
CA VAL A 399 8.27 10.25 -13.01
C VAL A 399 7.30 10.18 -14.18
N ALA A 400 7.47 11.10 -15.12
CA ALA A 400 6.67 11.19 -16.34
C ALA A 400 7.56 11.70 -17.49
N PRO A 401 7.43 11.17 -18.71
CA PRO A 401 8.20 11.64 -19.86
C PRO A 401 7.76 13.04 -20.32
N LYS A 402 6.49 13.40 -20.09
CA LYS A 402 5.94 14.72 -20.39
C LYS A 402 4.98 15.17 -19.29
N LEU A 403 4.68 16.48 -19.27
CA LEU A 403 3.73 17.09 -18.33
C LEU A 403 2.35 16.46 -18.42
N GLU A 404 1.90 16.16 -19.64
CA GLU A 404 0.61 15.52 -19.91
C GLU A 404 0.50 14.12 -19.30
N ASP A 405 1.62 13.44 -19.02
CA ASP A 405 1.64 12.08 -18.47
C ASP A 405 1.69 12.05 -16.93
N VAL A 406 1.75 13.19 -16.25
CA VAL A 406 1.88 13.26 -14.77
C VAL A 406 0.68 12.60 -14.06
N PHE A 407 -0.53 12.68 -14.63
CA PHE A 407 -1.76 12.04 -14.09
C PHE A 407 -1.80 10.51 -14.19
N ILE A 408 -0.81 9.89 -14.82
CA ILE A 408 -0.59 8.42 -14.85
C ILE A 408 0.81 8.04 -14.36
N GLY A 409 1.64 9.04 -13.99
CA GLY A 409 3.02 8.85 -13.59
C GLY A 409 3.17 8.27 -12.19
N ASN A 410 4.15 7.40 -12.02
CA ASN A 410 4.49 6.82 -10.72
C ASN A 410 5.23 7.86 -9.86
N MET A 411 4.92 7.89 -8.57
CA MET A 411 5.66 8.69 -7.60
C MET A 411 7.00 8.03 -7.30
N ALA A 412 8.09 8.78 -7.44
CA ALA A 412 9.42 8.33 -7.05
C ALA A 412 9.73 8.54 -5.58
N GLY A 413 9.15 9.59 -4.98
CA GLY A 413 9.34 9.91 -3.59
C GLY A 413 8.68 11.21 -3.21
N LEU A 414 8.66 11.47 -1.90
CA LEU A 414 8.22 12.74 -1.34
C LEU A 414 9.46 13.60 -1.05
N VAL A 415 9.30 14.91 -1.23
CA VAL A 415 10.27 15.92 -0.79
C VAL A 415 9.56 16.89 0.14
N TRP A 416 10.26 17.35 1.17
CA TRP A 416 9.72 18.32 2.12
C TRP A 416 10.29 19.70 1.84
N VAL A 417 9.41 20.69 1.63
CA VAL A 417 9.80 22.09 1.44
C VAL A 417 10.11 22.72 2.80
N ARG A 418 11.39 22.86 3.15
CA ARG A 418 11.84 23.48 4.42
C ARG A 418 11.63 24.98 4.44
N SER A 419 11.91 25.63 3.31
CA SER A 419 11.69 27.06 3.15
C SER A 419 11.63 27.44 1.67
N VAL A 420 11.03 28.60 1.43
CA VAL A 420 11.03 29.24 0.11
C VAL A 420 11.69 30.59 0.28
N THR A 421 12.70 30.85 -0.54
CA THR A 421 13.47 32.10 -0.54
C THR A 421 13.35 32.77 -1.90
N TYR A 422 13.38 34.10 -1.93
CA TYR A 422 13.34 34.89 -3.15
C TYR A 422 14.68 35.59 -3.29
N GLY A 423 15.41 35.33 -4.37
CA GLY A 423 16.71 35.96 -4.59
C GLY A 423 17.56 35.29 -5.66
N ASP A 424 18.36 36.12 -6.34
CA ASP A 424 19.28 35.69 -7.39
C ASP A 424 20.34 34.76 -6.81
N ALA A 425 20.26 33.48 -7.16
CA ALA A 425 21.40 32.58 -7.10
C ALA A 425 22.45 33.07 -8.12
N GLY A 426 23.20 34.12 -7.76
CA GLY A 426 24.32 34.70 -8.51
C GLY A 426 24.00 36.00 -9.26
N LEU A 427 24.74 37.06 -8.91
CA LEU A 427 24.82 38.42 -9.49
C LEU A 427 23.75 39.45 -9.09
N MET A 428 24.11 40.27 -8.11
CA MET A 428 23.57 41.61 -7.88
C MET A 428 23.94 42.55 -9.04
N LEU A 429 23.04 42.82 -9.98
CA LEU A 429 22.98 44.08 -10.73
C LEU A 429 21.55 44.31 -11.28
N GLY A 430 20.74 45.07 -10.54
CA GLY A 430 19.62 45.84 -11.14
C GLY A 430 18.20 45.41 -10.75
N GLY A 431 17.61 46.17 -9.82
CA GLY A 431 16.24 46.70 -9.85
C GLY A 431 15.08 45.89 -10.45
N GLY A 432 15.00 44.57 -10.22
CA GLY A 432 13.84 43.74 -10.58
C GLY A 432 12.87 43.54 -9.42
N ASP A 433 11.59 43.38 -9.74
CA ASP A 433 10.48 43.21 -8.80
C ASP A 433 10.75 42.07 -7.80
N LYS A 434 10.89 42.40 -6.51
CA LYS A 434 11.39 41.50 -5.45
C LYS A 434 10.50 40.29 -5.16
N ASN A 435 9.32 40.20 -5.78
CA ASN A 435 8.30 39.18 -5.55
C ASN A 435 7.88 38.41 -6.81
N SER A 436 8.67 38.43 -7.89
CA SER A 436 8.33 37.57 -9.05
C SER A 436 8.45 36.09 -8.66
N SER A 437 7.38 35.31 -8.88
CA SER A 437 7.37 33.85 -8.71
C SER A 437 8.49 33.14 -9.48
N SER A 438 8.99 33.76 -10.55
CA SER A 438 10.12 33.27 -11.36
C SER A 438 11.46 33.20 -10.62
N ASN A 439 11.64 33.99 -9.54
CA ASN A 439 12.88 34.08 -8.76
C ASN A 439 12.82 33.28 -7.46
N ALA A 440 11.76 32.51 -7.24
CA ALA A 440 11.64 31.65 -6.06
C ALA A 440 12.67 30.51 -6.13
N VAL A 441 13.24 30.20 -4.98
CA VAL A 441 14.18 29.10 -4.75
C VAL A 441 13.65 28.27 -3.59
N LEU A 442 13.43 26.98 -3.85
CA LEU A 442 12.96 26.01 -2.87
C LEU A 442 14.16 25.41 -2.13
N GLN A 443 14.09 25.38 -0.81
CA GLN A 443 14.99 24.57 0.02
C GLN A 443 14.26 23.27 0.35
N LEU A 444 14.64 22.18 -0.32
CA LEU A 444 14.00 20.88 -0.19
C LEU A 444 14.83 19.97 0.71
N LEU A 445 14.17 19.20 1.58
CA LEU A 445 14.74 18.02 2.19
C LEU A 445 14.34 16.80 1.34
N CYS A 446 15.34 16.13 0.79
CA CYS A 446 15.21 14.95 -0.06
C CYS A 446 15.68 13.68 0.68
N PRO A 447 15.03 12.53 0.48
CA PRO A 447 15.42 11.27 1.13
C PRO A 447 16.73 10.68 0.56
N ALA A 448 17.15 11.11 -0.63
CA ALA A 448 18.33 10.64 -1.32
C ALA A 448 19.18 11.83 -1.82
N PRO A 449 20.51 11.64 -1.96
CA PRO A 449 21.39 12.67 -2.52
C PRO A 449 21.19 12.80 -4.03
N GLY A 450 21.70 13.91 -4.57
CA GLY A 450 21.73 14.17 -6.01
C GLY A 450 20.58 15.06 -6.49
N PRO A 451 20.53 15.34 -7.81
CA PRO A 451 19.46 16.12 -8.39
C PRO A 451 18.12 15.36 -8.31
N LEU A 452 17.02 16.11 -8.38
CA LEU A 452 15.70 15.50 -8.53
C LEU A 452 15.67 14.66 -9.80
N ILE A 453 15.15 13.45 -9.70
CA ILE A 453 15.08 12.51 -10.83
C ILE A 453 14.03 12.91 -11.88
N SER A 454 13.15 13.84 -11.53
CA SER A 454 12.14 14.43 -12.39
C SER A 454 11.96 15.89 -12.01
N ASN A 455 11.62 16.71 -13.00
CA ASN A 455 11.29 18.11 -12.81
C ASN A 455 9.80 18.32 -12.47
N TYR A 456 8.96 17.28 -12.51
CA TYR A 456 7.54 17.39 -12.16
C TYR A 456 7.31 17.14 -10.66
N LEU A 457 6.89 18.19 -9.95
CA LEU A 457 6.53 18.14 -8.54
C LEU A 457 5.02 18.30 -8.38
N LEU A 458 4.33 17.26 -7.95
CA LEU A 458 2.88 17.29 -7.75
C LEU A 458 2.53 17.87 -6.38
N VAL A 459 1.71 18.92 -6.40
CA VAL A 459 1.22 19.64 -5.22
C VAL A 459 -0.16 19.08 -4.82
N GLY A 460 -0.26 18.60 -3.59
CA GLY A 460 -1.51 18.14 -2.99
C GLY A 460 -2.23 19.25 -2.20
N ASP A 461 -2.95 18.85 -1.15
CA ASP A 461 -3.47 19.75 -0.14
C ASP A 461 -2.33 20.28 0.76
N ILE A 462 -1.90 21.50 0.44
CA ILE A 462 -0.83 22.20 1.16
C ILE A 462 -1.15 22.45 2.63
N ASN A 463 -2.42 22.44 3.05
CA ASN A 463 -2.81 22.65 4.44
C ASN A 463 -3.03 21.31 5.17
N GLY A 464 -3.63 20.34 4.48
CA GLY A 464 -3.87 19.01 5.04
C GLY A 464 -2.58 18.21 5.24
N LEU A 465 -1.60 18.31 4.35
CA LEU A 465 -0.41 17.44 4.38
C LEU A 465 0.84 18.11 5.00
N LYS A 466 0.65 18.89 6.06
CA LYS A 466 1.74 19.45 6.88
C LYS A 466 1.97 18.61 8.13
N TYR A 467 3.22 18.19 8.32
CA TYR A 467 3.60 17.26 9.39
C TYR A 467 4.73 17.77 10.29
N PHE A 468 5.40 18.84 9.87
CA PHE A 468 6.61 19.36 10.51
C PHE A 468 6.47 20.84 10.92
N GLU A 469 5.24 21.36 11.02
CA GLU A 469 5.02 22.76 11.44
C GLU A 469 5.70 23.04 12.79
N GLY A 470 6.54 24.07 12.82
CA GLY A 470 7.24 24.51 14.03
C GLY A 470 8.48 23.70 14.43
N THR A 471 9.03 22.84 13.55
CA THR A 471 10.24 22.02 13.84
C THR A 471 11.54 22.45 13.16
#